data_AF-A0A1G0BQ82-F1
#
_entry.id   AF-A0A1G0BQ82-F1
#
_cell.length_a   1.000
_cell.length_b   1.000
_cell.length_c   1.000
_cell.angle_alpha   90.00
_cell.angle_beta   90.00
_cell.angle_gamma   90.00
#
_symmetry.space_group_name_H-M   'P 1'
#
loop_
_entity.id
_entity.type
_entity.pdbx_description
1 polymer ?
#
loop_
_entity_poly.entity_id
_entity_poly.type
_entity_poly.pdbx_seq_one_letter_code
_entity_poly.pdbx_strand_id
1 'polypeptide(L)'
;MPTVMTLPTKFATRLEKLALEAGSTPEKMLDFVMRDGFDYTESFVHQVKQGMADVEAGRVVSHEEAMTRLHSAVERHAHKKQAA
;
A
#
# COMPACT_ATOMS: atom_id res chain seq x y z
N MET A 1 19.00 -20.90 -12.02
CA MET A 1 19.63 -21.19 -10.71
C MET A 1 18.95 -20.31 -9.69
N PRO A 2 18.49 -20.82 -8.53
CA PRO A 2 17.93 -19.95 -7.50
C PRO A 2 19.01 -18.96 -7.04
N THR A 3 18.72 -17.67 -7.12
CA THR A 3 19.61 -16.63 -6.61
C THR A 3 19.59 -16.69 -5.09
N VAL A 4 20.70 -17.07 -4.47
CA VAL A 4 20.83 -17.05 -3.01
C VAL A 4 21.08 -15.62 -2.58
N MET A 5 20.11 -15.03 -1.89
CA MET A 5 20.24 -13.71 -1.28
C MET A 5 20.34 -13.87 0.23
N THR A 6 21.42 -13.39 0.83
CA THR A 6 21.61 -13.43 2.28
C THR A 6 20.86 -12.28 2.94
N LEU A 7 19.96 -12.61 3.86
CA LEU A 7 19.22 -11.61 4.63
C LEU A 7 20.13 -11.01 5.73
N PRO A 8 20.23 -9.68 5.86
CA PRO A 8 20.94 -9.06 6.97
C PRO A 8 20.41 -9.53 8.33
N THR A 9 21.29 -9.74 9.31
CA THR A 9 20.97 -10.32 10.64
C THR A 9 19.78 -9.62 11.31
N LYS A 10 19.71 -8.28 11.24
CA LYS A 10 18.60 -7.51 11.82
C LYS A 10 17.21 -7.92 11.28
N PHE A 11 17.14 -8.25 10.00
CA PHE A 11 15.89 -8.65 9.36
C PHE A 11 15.58 -10.11 9.65
N ALA A 12 16.61 -10.97 9.72
CA ALA A 12 16.44 -12.36 10.11
C ALA A 12 15.88 -12.48 11.54
N THR A 13 16.45 -11.77 12.51
CA THR A 13 15.96 -11.77 13.90
C THR A 13 14.53 -11.23 14.00
N ARG A 14 14.19 -10.18 13.24
CA ARG A 14 12.83 -9.63 13.21
C ARG A 14 11.84 -10.62 12.59
N LEU A 15 12.25 -11.31 11.53
CA LEU A 15 11.45 -12.31 10.84
C LEU A 15 11.17 -13.53 11.72
N GLU A 16 12.19 -14.04 12.42
CA GLU A 16 12.07 -15.14 13.38
C GLU A 16 11.07 -14.82 14.49
N LYS A 17 11.18 -13.61 15.07
CA LYS A 17 10.24 -13.14 16.09
C LYS A 17 8.80 -13.07 15.56
N LEU A 18 8.62 -12.50 14.38
CA LEU A 18 7.31 -12.38 13.75
C LEU A 18 6.71 -13.75 13.41
N ALA A 19 7.53 -14.69 12.93
CA ALA A 19 7.12 -16.05 12.65
C ALA A 19 6.65 -16.77 13.92
N LEU A 20 7.38 -16.62 15.02
CA LEU A 20 7.02 -17.19 16.32
C LEU A 20 5.68 -16.64 16.83
N GLU A 21 5.50 -15.32 16.80
CA GLU A 21 4.24 -14.65 17.21
C GLU A 21 3.04 -15.10 16.37
N ALA A 22 3.26 -15.38 15.09
CA ALA A 22 2.23 -15.86 14.16
C ALA A 22 2.02 -17.39 14.19
N GLY A 23 2.80 -18.14 14.98
CA GLY A 23 2.76 -19.61 14.98
C GLY A 23 3.18 -20.24 13.65
N SER A 24 4.10 -19.59 12.92
CA SER A 24 4.60 -20.00 11.60
C SER A 24 6.11 -20.27 11.62
N THR A 25 6.69 -20.68 10.50
CA THR A 25 8.15 -20.81 10.33
C THR A 25 8.73 -19.54 9.68
N PRO A 26 10.02 -19.21 9.93
CA PRO A 26 10.67 -18.07 9.30
C PRO A 26 10.57 -18.10 7.76
N GLU A 27 10.68 -19.26 7.13
CA GLU A 27 10.60 -19.41 5.67
C GLU A 27 9.21 -19.06 5.14
N LYS A 28 8.15 -19.59 5.75
CA LYS A 28 6.77 -19.25 5.38
C LYS A 28 6.45 -17.78 5.64
N MET A 29 6.98 -17.23 6.73
CA MET A 29 6.82 -15.82 7.05
C MET A 29 7.58 -14.94 6.05
N LEU A 30 8.75 -15.39 5.56
CA LEU A 30 9.51 -14.66 4.55
C LEU A 30 8.71 -14.55 3.25
N ASP A 31 8.14 -15.66 2.78
CA ASP A 31 7.31 -15.66 1.57
C ASP A 31 6.13 -14.69 1.70
N PHE A 32 5.46 -14.70 2.85
CA PHE A 32 4.35 -13.79 3.15
C PHE A 32 4.79 -12.32 3.12
N VAL A 33 5.84 -11.98 3.87
CA VAL A 33 6.33 -10.60 3.98
C VAL A 33 6.86 -10.09 2.65
N MET A 34 7.55 -10.94 1.88
CA MET A 34 8.07 -10.56 0.57
C MET A 34 6.95 -10.29 -0.42
N ARG A 35 5.94 -11.19 -0.50
CA ARG A 35 4.78 -10.98 -1.38
C ARG A 35 4.06 -9.67 -1.04
N ASP A 36 3.67 -9.49 0.22
CA ASP A 36 2.93 -8.31 0.64
C ASP A 36 3.79 -7.04 0.48
N GLY A 37 5.10 -7.14 0.72
CA GLY A 37 6.07 -6.07 0.49
C GLY A 37 6.20 -5.67 -0.98
N PHE A 38 6.22 -6.64 -1.90
CA PHE A 38 6.23 -6.38 -3.34
C PHE A 38 4.92 -5.75 -3.79
N ASP A 39 3.77 -6.33 -3.43
CA ASP A 39 2.45 -5.82 -3.80
C ASP A 39 2.29 -4.35 -3.40
N TYR A 40 2.66 -4.01 -2.15
CA TYR A 40 2.62 -2.64 -1.67
C TYR A 40 3.61 -1.74 -2.40
N THR A 41 4.87 -2.16 -2.52
CA THR A 41 5.94 -1.31 -3.08
C THR A 41 5.70 -1.02 -4.56
N GLU A 42 5.28 -2.01 -5.33
CA GLU A 42 4.95 -1.86 -6.74
C GLU A 42 3.75 -0.92 -6.93
N SER A 43 2.68 -1.14 -6.17
CA SER A 43 1.49 -0.28 -6.21
C SER A 43 1.83 1.15 -5.82
N PHE A 44 2.62 1.36 -4.76
CA PHE A 44 3.06 2.67 -4.32
C PHE A 44 3.89 3.38 -5.38
N VAL A 45 4.91 2.72 -5.94
CA VAL A 45 5.76 3.30 -6.99
C VAL A 45 4.94 3.66 -8.22
N HIS A 46 3.98 2.81 -8.60
CA HIS A 46 3.10 3.09 -9.73
C HIS A 46 2.22 4.32 -9.48
N GLN A 47 1.56 4.40 -8.32
CA GLN A 47 0.71 5.53 -7.96
C GLN A 47 1.49 6.85 -7.89
N VAL A 48 2.70 6.83 -7.34
CA VAL A 48 3.57 8.02 -7.31
C VAL A 48 3.91 8.48 -8.72
N LYS A 49 4.31 7.55 -9.60
CA LYS A 49 4.61 7.89 -11.00
C LYS A 49 3.39 8.46 -11.73
N GLN A 50 2.21 7.88 -11.53
CA GLN A 50 0.96 8.40 -12.09
C GLN A 50 0.67 9.81 -11.59
N GLY A 51 0.75 10.05 -10.27
CA GLY A 51 0.54 11.37 -9.69
C GLY A 51 1.51 12.42 -10.22
N MET A 52 2.79 12.06 -10.39
CA MET A 52 3.78 12.94 -11.01
C MET A 52 3.41 13.27 -12.47
N ALA A 53 2.98 12.27 -13.25
CA ALA A 53 2.54 12.48 -14.63
C ALA A 53 1.25 13.32 -14.73
N ASP A 54 0.35 13.24 -13.74
CA ASP A 54 -0.83 14.10 -13.63
C ASP A 54 -0.44 15.55 -13.35
N VAL A 55 0.52 15.78 -12.45
CA VAL A 55 1.07 17.12 -12.18
C VAL A 55 1.70 17.71 -13.43
N GLU A 56 2.56 16.96 -14.13
CA GLU A 56 3.23 17.42 -15.36
C GLU A 56 2.23 17.76 -16.48
N ALA A 57 1.15 16.99 -16.58
CA ALA A 57 0.10 17.23 -17.56
C ALA A 57 -0.95 18.27 -17.12
N GLY A 58 -0.79 18.90 -15.95
CA GLY A 58 -1.74 19.87 -15.41
C GLY A 58 -3.08 19.27 -14.97
N ARG A 59 -3.19 17.95 -14.79
CA ARG A 59 -4.37 17.23 -14.30
C ARG A 59 -4.47 17.28 -12.77
N VAL A 60 -4.34 18.48 -12.20
CA VAL A 60 -4.43 18.74 -10.77
C VAL A 60 -5.56 19.73 -10.50
N VAL A 61 -6.10 19.68 -9.28
CA VAL A 61 -7.14 20.62 -8.82
C VAL A 61 -6.63 21.40 -7.63
N SER A 62 -7.23 22.56 -7.35
CA SER A 62 -6.92 23.31 -6.14
C SER A 62 -7.39 22.56 -4.89
N HIS A 63 -6.90 22.98 -3.72
CA HIS A 63 -7.33 22.43 -2.45
C HIS A 63 -8.83 22.64 -2.23
N GLU A 64 -9.34 23.84 -2.50
CA GLU A 64 -10.74 24.21 -2.35
C GLU A 64 -11.62 23.31 -3.22
N GLU A 65 -11.24 23.13 -4.48
CA GLU A 65 -11.97 22.25 -5.41
C GLU A 65 -11.94 20.79 -4.94
N ALA A 66 -10.80 20.29 -4.46
CA ALA A 66 -10.69 18.94 -3.91
C ALA A 66 -11.62 18.74 -2.70
N MET A 67 -11.65 19.69 -1.77
CA MET A 67 -12.51 19.64 -0.59
C MET A 67 -13.99 19.69 -0.97
N THR A 68 -14.39 20.57 -1.90
CA THR A 68 -15.77 20.60 -2.40
C THR A 68 -16.19 19.24 -2.98
N ARG A 69 -15.34 18.63 -3.83
CA ARG A 69 -15.61 17.31 -4.42
C ARG A 69 -15.75 16.22 -3.35
N LEU A 70 -14.89 16.24 -2.32
CA LEU A 70 -14.93 15.29 -1.20
C LEU A 70 -16.21 15.41 -0.39
N HIS A 71 -16.59 16.63 0.02
CA HIS A 71 -17.83 16.88 0.77
C HIS A 71 -19.05 16.39 -0.01
N SER A 72 -19.16 16.73 -1.30
CA SER A 72 -20.26 16.27 -2.15
C SER A 72 -20.29 14.75 -2.34
N ALA A 73 -19.15 14.07 -2.33
CA ALA A 73 -19.11 12.60 -2.38
C ALA A 73 -19.65 11.97 -1.09
N VAL A 74 -19.26 12.51 0.07
CA VAL A 74 -19.72 12.05 1.39
C VAL A 74 -21.23 12.27 1.55
N GLU A 75 -21.73 13.46 1.22
CA GLU A 75 -23.17 13.79 1.30
C GLU A 75 -24.01 12.85 0.43
N ARG A 76 -23.61 12.64 -0.84
CA ARG A 76 -24.31 11.70 -1.74
C ARG A 76 -24.37 10.29 -1.18
N HIS A 77 -23.29 9.82 -0.57
CA HIS A 77 -23.27 8.49 0.04
C HIS A 77 -24.20 8.42 1.27
N ALA A 78 -24.20 9.45 2.11
CA ALA A 78 -25.08 9.55 3.27
C ALA A 78 -26.57 9.56 2.85
N HIS A 79 -26.94 10.36 1.84
CA HIS A 79 -28.31 10.39 1.31
C HIS A 79 -28.74 9.05 0.70
N LYS A 80 -27.85 8.37 -0.02
CA LYS A 80 -28.14 7.03 -0.58
C LYS A 80 -28.42 5.99 0.51
N LYS A 81 -27.75 6.08 1.66
CA LYS A 81 -27.96 5.19 2.81
C LYS A 81 -29.28 5.46 3.54
N GLN A 82 -29.80 6.68 3.49
CA GLN A 82 -31.09 7.04 4.11
C GLN A 82 -32.30 6.67 3.23
N ALA A 83 -32.09 6.52 1.92
CA ALA A 83 -33.14 6.17 0.95
C ALA A 83 -33.27 4.65 0.69
N ALA A 84 -32.45 3.82 1.35
CA ALA A 84 -32.45 2.36 1.28
C ALA A 84 -32.92 1.77 2.62
#